data_AF-A0AAU7E6D9-F1
#
_entry.id   AF-A0AAU7E6D9-F1
#
_cell.length_a   1.000
_cell.length_b   1.000
_cell.length_c   1.000
_cell.angle_alpha   90.00
_cell.angle_beta   90.00
_cell.angle_gamma   90.00
#
_symmetry.space_group_name_H-M   'P 1'
#
loop_
_entity.id
_entity.type
_entity.pdbx_description
1 polymer ?
#
loop_
_entity_poly.entity_id
_entity_poly.type
_entity_poly.pdbx_seq_one_letter_code
_entity_poly.pdbx_strand_id
1 'polypeptide(L)'
;MQDDLVNNPKHYKNFGFESIDLIVCVIELMPIKNMAFHIGNAIKYTLRSKFKGNEIQDLSKASWYITHCKTWVQDKEFSIFEQIEVMKYLSLVSRKDFKLYILLVNIVTFALNPSQRNFNALEKNIKRYIKEKV
;
A
#
# COMPACT_ATOMS: atom_id res chain seq x y z
N MET A 1 1.97 -32.74 7.39
CA MET A 1 1.42 -31.47 7.90
C MET A 1 0.64 -30.83 6.76
N GLN A 2 -0.66 -30.70 6.93
CA GLN A 2 -1.53 -30.11 5.92
C GLN A 2 -1.29 -28.60 5.93
N ASP A 3 -0.87 -28.04 4.79
CA ASP A 3 -0.68 -26.61 4.66
C ASP A 3 -2.04 -25.93 4.90
N ASP A 4 -2.15 -25.16 5.99
CA ASP A 4 -3.33 -24.37 6.26
C ASP A 4 -3.34 -23.18 5.29
N LEU A 5 -4.02 -23.39 4.17
CA LEU A 5 -4.15 -22.41 3.09
C LEU A 5 -4.92 -21.16 3.52
N VAL A 6 -5.61 -21.19 4.67
CA VAL A 6 -6.47 -20.11 5.15
C VAL A 6 -5.76 -19.30 6.23
N ASN A 7 -5.16 -19.95 7.24
CA ASN A 7 -4.58 -19.26 8.39
C ASN A 7 -3.06 -19.07 8.32
N ASN A 8 -2.33 -19.79 7.46
CA ASN A 8 -0.87 -19.60 7.30
C ASN A 8 -0.32 -20.10 5.94
N PRO A 9 -0.93 -19.73 4.80
CA PRO A 9 -0.47 -20.17 3.50
C PRO A 9 0.99 -19.75 3.24
N LYS A 10 1.87 -20.71 2.92
CA LYS A 10 3.33 -20.51 2.70
C LYS A 10 3.69 -19.40 1.71
N HIS A 11 2.79 -19.04 0.80
CA HIS A 11 2.99 -18.03 -0.24
C HIS A 11 2.55 -16.60 0.15
N TYR A 12 2.07 -16.37 1.37
CA TYR A 12 1.65 -15.04 1.84
C TYR A 12 2.73 -14.26 2.58
N LYS A 13 3.89 -14.87 2.90
CA LYS A 13 5.03 -14.22 3.57
C LYS A 13 6.18 -13.87 2.63
N ASN A 14 5.89 -13.44 1.40
CA ASN A 14 6.94 -13.21 0.41
C ASN A 14 7.88 -12.06 0.77
N PHE A 15 7.44 -11.12 1.60
CA PHE A 15 8.30 -10.09 2.19
C PHE A 15 8.61 -10.36 3.67
N GLY A 16 8.37 -11.56 4.19
CA GLY A 16 8.59 -11.91 5.59
C GLY A 16 7.44 -11.53 6.54
N PHE A 17 6.33 -11.03 6.02
CA PHE A 17 5.09 -10.71 6.72
C PHE A 17 3.89 -10.94 5.80
N GLU A 18 2.68 -11.05 6.36
CA GLU A 18 1.46 -11.17 5.56
C GLU A 18 0.92 -9.78 5.20
N SER A 19 0.42 -9.61 3.97
CA SER A 19 -0.09 -8.30 3.53
C SER A 19 -1.11 -7.68 4.50
N ILE A 20 -1.90 -8.49 5.20
CA ILE A 20 -2.87 -8.04 6.19
C ILE A 20 -2.21 -7.32 7.38
N ASP A 21 -1.01 -7.73 7.79
CA ASP A 21 -0.29 -7.15 8.93
C ASP A 21 0.03 -5.66 8.67
N LEU A 22 0.54 -5.35 7.47
CA LEU A 22 0.79 -3.98 7.04
C LEU A 22 -0.52 -3.20 6.84
N ILE A 23 -1.54 -3.83 6.27
CA ILE A 23 -2.85 -3.19 6.01
C ILE A 23 -3.49 -2.74 7.32
N VAL A 24 -3.59 -3.62 8.32
CA VAL A 24 -4.16 -3.30 9.63
C VAL A 24 -3.37 -2.20 10.31
N CYS A 25 -2.04 -2.32 10.35
CA CYS A 25 -1.15 -1.32 10.93
C CYS A 25 -1.36 0.08 10.31
N VAL A 26 -1.43 0.17 8.97
CA VAL A 26 -1.71 1.45 8.30
C VAL A 26 -3.12 1.96 8.64
N ILE A 27 -4.14 1.11 8.59
CA ILE A 27 -5.54 1.50 8.85
C ILE A 27 -5.73 2.01 10.28
N GLU A 28 -5.08 1.42 11.28
CA GLU A 28 -5.13 1.85 12.68
C GLU A 28 -4.62 3.29 12.83
N LEU A 29 -3.55 3.63 12.11
CA LEU A 29 -2.89 4.95 12.14
C LEU A 29 -3.55 6.00 11.24
N MET A 30 -4.40 5.60 10.29
CA MET A 30 -5.04 6.53 9.35
C MET A 30 -5.97 7.53 10.07
N PRO A 31 -5.89 8.83 9.76
CA PRO A 31 -6.79 9.84 10.33
C PRO A 31 -8.20 9.79 9.73
N ILE A 32 -8.37 9.24 8.52
CA ILE A 32 -9.67 9.15 7.83
C ILE A 32 -10.04 7.69 7.63
N LYS A 33 -10.92 7.17 8.49
CA LYS A 33 -11.34 5.76 8.42
C LYS A 33 -12.18 5.42 7.19
N ASN A 34 -12.88 6.38 6.58
CA ASN A 34 -13.64 6.16 5.34
C ASN A 34 -12.76 5.68 4.17
N MET A 35 -11.46 5.99 4.18
CA MET A 35 -10.52 5.55 3.16
C MET A 35 -9.99 4.12 3.41
N ALA A 36 -10.24 3.52 4.57
CA ALA A 36 -9.59 2.28 5.01
C ALA A 36 -9.76 1.12 4.00
N PHE A 37 -10.98 0.93 3.47
CA PHE A 37 -11.25 -0.11 2.47
C PHE A 37 -10.43 0.10 1.18
N HIS A 38 -10.32 1.35 0.74
CA HIS A 38 -9.60 1.69 -0.49
C HIS A 38 -8.08 1.58 -0.30
N ILE A 39 -7.54 2.11 0.80
CA ILE A 39 -6.11 2.00 1.12
C ILE A 39 -5.68 0.55 1.34
N GLY A 40 -6.46 -0.24 2.08
CA GLY A 40 -6.16 -1.65 2.30
C GLY A 40 -6.11 -2.44 1.00
N ASN A 41 -7.06 -2.20 0.08
CA ASN A 41 -7.02 -2.81 -1.24
C ASN A 41 -5.84 -2.31 -2.09
N ALA A 42 -5.52 -1.03 -2.05
CA ALA A 42 -4.37 -0.48 -2.77
C ALA A 42 -3.07 -1.17 -2.32
N ILE A 43 -2.80 -1.24 -1.01
CA ILE A 43 -1.64 -1.95 -0.45
C ILE A 43 -1.64 -3.43 -0.86
N LYS A 44 -2.79 -4.11 -0.73
CA LYS A 44 -2.95 -5.52 -1.10
C LYS A 44 -2.54 -5.77 -2.55
N TYR A 45 -3.07 -5.00 -3.49
CA TYR A 45 -2.79 -5.19 -4.91
C TYR A 45 -1.36 -4.76 -5.27
N THR A 46 -0.81 -3.71 -4.65
CA THR A 46 0.59 -3.33 -4.80
C THR A 46 1.53 -4.47 -4.39
N LEU A 47 1.36 -5.05 -3.20
CA LEU A 47 2.16 -6.20 -2.75
C LEU A 47 1.97 -7.42 -3.65
N ARG A 48 0.73 -7.71 -4.05
CA ARG A 48 0.38 -8.88 -4.86
C ARG A 48 0.93 -8.84 -6.28
N SER A 49 1.15 -7.64 -6.82
CA SER A 49 1.64 -7.41 -8.20
C SER A 49 2.92 -8.19 -8.53
N LYS A 50 3.77 -8.49 -7.54
CA LYS A 50 5.03 -9.21 -7.72
C LYS A 50 4.91 -10.73 -7.80
N PHE A 51 3.72 -11.29 -7.57
CA PHE A 51 3.60 -12.74 -7.30
C PHE A 51 2.56 -13.47 -8.14
N LYS A 52 1.47 -12.82 -8.55
CA LYS A 52 0.36 -13.52 -9.24
C LYS A 52 0.40 -13.48 -10.77
N GLY A 53 1.56 -13.17 -11.36
CA GLY A 53 1.75 -13.13 -12.82
C GLY A 53 0.97 -12.03 -13.56
N ASN A 54 0.28 -11.14 -12.84
CA ASN A 54 -0.58 -10.10 -13.39
C ASN A 54 -0.18 -8.70 -12.86
N GLU A 55 1.12 -8.37 -12.91
CA GLU A 55 1.69 -7.16 -12.31
C GLU A 55 0.94 -5.88 -12.73
N ILE A 56 0.78 -5.65 -14.03
CA ILE A 56 0.12 -4.45 -14.57
C ILE A 56 -1.35 -4.37 -14.12
N GLN A 57 -2.07 -5.50 -14.14
CA GLN A 57 -3.49 -5.52 -13.74
C GLN A 57 -3.66 -5.21 -12.26
N ASP A 58 -2.80 -5.75 -11.40
CA ASP A 58 -2.83 -5.48 -9.97
C ASP A 58 -2.44 -4.03 -9.65
N LEU A 59 -1.42 -3.48 -10.31
CA LEU A 59 -1.07 -2.07 -10.15
C LEU A 59 -2.19 -1.14 -10.64
N SER A 60 -2.89 -1.52 -11.70
CA SER A 60 -4.05 -0.77 -12.22
C SER A 60 -5.21 -0.79 -11.22
N LYS A 61 -5.46 -1.92 -10.54
CA LYS A 61 -6.42 -1.99 -9.43
C LYS A 61 -6.00 -1.12 -8.26
N ALA A 62 -4.72 -1.15 -7.86
CA ALA A 62 -4.22 -0.28 -6.79
C ALA A 62 -4.46 1.21 -7.11
N SER A 63 -4.15 1.62 -8.34
CA SER A 63 -4.44 2.98 -8.85
C SER A 63 -5.93 3.31 -8.79
N TRP A 64 -6.79 2.39 -9.22
CA TRP A 64 -8.25 2.57 -9.15
C TRP A 64 -8.75 2.83 -7.73
N TYR A 65 -8.29 2.06 -6.73
CA TYR A 65 -8.67 2.28 -5.33
C TYR A 65 -8.13 3.61 -4.78
N ILE A 66 -6.91 4.01 -5.14
CA ILE A 66 -6.35 5.31 -4.75
C ILE A 66 -7.22 6.45 -5.28
N THR A 67 -7.64 6.40 -6.55
CA THR A 67 -8.51 7.43 -7.14
C THR A 67 -9.83 7.59 -6.39
N HIS A 68 -10.40 6.50 -5.87
CA HIS A 68 -11.64 6.57 -5.08
C HIS A 68 -11.45 7.28 -3.73
N CYS A 69 -10.22 7.35 -3.22
CA CYS A 69 -9.92 8.11 -2.00
C CYS A 69 -10.05 9.62 -2.19
N LYS A 70 -10.09 10.12 -3.43
CA LYS A 70 -10.12 11.55 -3.76
C LYS A 70 -11.24 12.31 -3.04
N THR A 71 -12.37 11.65 -2.78
CA THR A 71 -13.54 12.26 -2.14
C THR A 71 -13.28 12.67 -0.68
N TRP A 72 -12.28 12.08 -0.02
CA TRP A 72 -11.92 12.36 1.37
C TRP A 72 -10.59 13.08 1.50
N VAL A 73 -10.01 13.52 0.39
CA VAL A 73 -8.82 14.37 0.42
C VAL A 73 -9.16 15.67 1.13
N GLN A 74 -8.37 16.02 2.15
CA GLN A 74 -8.55 17.25 2.91
C GLN A 74 -7.19 17.82 3.30
N ASP A 75 -7.00 19.12 3.08
CA ASP A 75 -5.80 19.85 3.47
C ASP A 75 -5.90 20.28 4.94
N LYS A 76 -5.91 19.27 5.82
CA LYS A 76 -5.77 19.46 7.27
C LYS A 76 -4.37 19.06 7.69
N GLU A 77 -3.78 19.80 8.62
CA GLU A 77 -2.54 19.38 9.26
C GLU A 77 -2.82 18.15 10.12
N PHE A 78 -2.21 17.03 9.76
CA PHE A 78 -2.22 15.82 10.58
C PHE A 78 -0.88 15.66 11.28
N SER A 79 -0.91 15.28 12.56
CA SER A 79 0.28 14.88 13.32
C SER A 79 0.98 13.73 12.59
N ILE A 80 2.29 13.90 12.33
CA ILE A 80 3.15 12.95 11.61
C ILE A 80 3.46 11.68 12.43
N PHE A 81 3.17 11.71 13.73
CA PHE A 81 3.65 10.73 14.68
C PHE A 81 2.84 9.43 14.65
N GLU A 82 3.33 8.47 13.86
CA GLU A 82 3.69 7.10 14.27
C GLU A 82 4.02 6.25 13.03
N GLN A 83 5.16 6.52 12.37
CA GLN A 83 5.60 5.73 11.21
C GLN A 83 6.47 4.52 11.60
N ILE A 84 6.94 4.44 12.85
CA ILE A 84 7.91 3.42 13.29
C ILE A 84 7.35 2.01 13.09
N GLU A 85 6.10 1.78 13.49
CA GLU A 85 5.44 0.47 13.34
C GLU A 85 5.25 0.05 11.89
N VAL A 86 4.99 1.00 10.98
CA VAL A 86 4.86 0.72 9.55
C VAL A 86 6.23 0.41 8.92
N MET A 87 7.28 1.08 9.39
CA MET A 87 8.64 0.94 8.86
C MET A 87 9.22 -0.46 9.03
N LYS A 88 8.79 -1.23 10.05
CA LYS A 88 9.21 -2.62 10.22
C LYS A 88 8.83 -3.48 9.01
N TYR A 89 7.67 -3.24 8.40
CA TYR A 89 7.21 -3.93 7.20
C TYR A 89 7.85 -3.36 5.93
N LEU A 90 7.88 -2.02 5.79
CA LEU A 90 8.42 -1.37 4.60
C LEU A 90 9.92 -1.66 4.42
N SER A 91 10.67 -1.80 5.51
CA SER A 91 12.10 -2.17 5.47
C SER A 91 12.33 -3.60 4.97
N LEU A 92 11.37 -4.51 5.16
CA LEU A 92 11.46 -5.85 4.60
C LEU A 92 11.20 -5.86 3.09
N VAL A 93 10.27 -5.01 2.63
CA VAL A 93 10.04 -4.82 1.19
C VAL A 93 11.26 -4.18 0.53
N SER A 94 11.86 -3.15 1.15
CA SER A 94 12.99 -2.42 0.56
C SER A 94 14.21 -3.30 0.30
N ARG A 95 14.43 -4.33 1.14
CA ARG A 95 15.49 -5.35 0.97
C ARG A 95 15.28 -6.25 -0.25
N LYS A 96 14.06 -6.36 -0.78
CA LYS A 96 13.72 -7.26 -1.89
C LYS A 96 13.36 -6.52 -3.18
N ASP A 97 12.61 -5.43 -3.10
CA ASP A 97 12.21 -4.61 -4.23
C ASP A 97 12.13 -3.13 -3.81
N PHE A 98 13.20 -2.39 -4.08
CA PHE A 98 13.30 -0.98 -3.72
C PHE A 98 12.29 -0.10 -4.44
N LYS A 99 11.98 -0.38 -5.72
CA LYS A 99 11.00 0.41 -6.47
C LYS A 99 9.59 0.20 -5.90
N LEU A 100 9.24 -1.04 -5.55
CA LEU A 100 7.97 -1.35 -4.89
C LEU A 100 7.87 -0.71 -3.51
N TYR A 101 8.96 -0.71 -2.74
CA TYR A 101 9.06 -0.02 -1.46
C TYR A 101 8.72 1.48 -1.61
N ILE A 102 9.28 2.17 -2.60
CA ILE A 102 8.97 3.60 -2.85
C ILE A 102 7.47 3.78 -3.10
N LEU A 103 6.86 2.92 -3.91
CA LEU A 103 5.43 3.00 -4.20
C LEU A 103 4.58 2.79 -2.93
N LEU A 104 4.92 1.80 -2.09
CA LEU A 104 4.24 1.56 -0.81
C LEU A 104 4.41 2.72 0.17
N VAL A 105 5.61 3.31 0.26
CA VAL A 105 5.85 4.54 1.04
C VAL A 105 4.92 5.65 0.57
N ASN A 106 4.76 5.85 -0.75
CA ASN A 106 3.86 6.89 -1.26
C ASN A 106 2.40 6.62 -0.89
N ILE A 107 1.95 5.36 -0.93
CA ILE A 107 0.61 4.96 -0.50
C ILE A 107 0.42 5.22 0.99
N VAL A 108 1.38 4.83 1.83
CA VAL A 108 1.35 5.02 3.28
C VAL A 108 1.38 6.51 3.63
N THR A 109 2.25 7.30 3.01
CA THR A 109 2.32 8.76 3.22
C THR A 109 0.97 9.41 2.91
N PHE A 110 0.32 9.02 1.82
CA PHE A 110 -1.02 9.51 1.51
C PHE A 110 -2.07 9.01 2.52
N ALA A 111 -2.01 7.75 2.93
CA ALA A 111 -2.95 7.18 3.90
C ALA A 111 -2.89 7.91 5.25
N LEU A 112 -1.69 8.23 5.73
CA LEU A 112 -1.46 8.91 7.01
C LEU A 112 -1.63 10.43 6.92
N ASN A 113 -1.44 11.00 5.73
CA ASN A 113 -1.65 12.42 5.46
C ASN A 113 -2.39 12.60 4.12
N PRO A 114 -3.73 12.52 4.11
CA PRO A 114 -4.56 12.54 2.90
C PRO A 114 -4.79 13.97 2.35
N SER A 115 -3.71 14.72 2.15
CA SER A 115 -3.73 16.05 1.53
C SER A 115 -3.77 15.98 0.00
N GLN A 116 -4.19 17.08 -0.64
CA GLN A 116 -4.24 17.18 -2.10
C GLN A 116 -2.84 17.02 -2.72
N ARG A 117 -1.81 17.54 -2.03
CA ARG A 117 -0.41 17.38 -2.42
C ARG A 117 0.01 15.91 -2.45
N ASN A 118 -0.27 15.16 -1.38
CA ASN A 118 0.12 13.75 -1.29
C ASN A 118 -0.68 12.88 -2.26
N PHE A 119 -1.97 13.18 -2.47
CA PHE A 119 -2.78 12.52 -3.50
C PHE A 119 -2.17 12.71 -4.89
N ASN A 120 -1.88 13.94 -5.29
CA ASN A 120 -1.32 14.24 -6.61
C ASN A 120 0.06 13.59 -6.81
N ALA A 121 0.90 13.61 -5.77
CA ALA A 121 2.21 12.95 -5.80
C ALA A 121 2.07 11.43 -5.99
N LEU A 122 1.20 10.79 -5.21
CA LEU A 122 0.93 9.35 -5.31
C LEU A 122 0.37 8.99 -6.68
N GLU A 123 -0.63 9.74 -7.18
CA GLU A 123 -1.25 9.49 -8.48
C GLU A 123 -0.23 9.58 -9.62
N LYS A 124 0.65 10.59 -9.60
CA LYS A 124 1.75 10.73 -10.56
C LYS A 124 2.72 9.55 -10.48
N ASN A 125 3.10 9.17 -9.26
CA ASN A 125 4.13 8.15 -9.04
C ASN A 125 3.63 6.75 -9.40
N ILE A 126 2.37 6.39 -9.10
CA ILE A 126 1.82 5.10 -9.50
C ILE A 126 1.66 4.99 -11.02
N LYS A 127 1.22 6.05 -11.70
CA LYS A 127 1.15 6.09 -13.17
C LYS A 127 2.53 5.90 -13.80
N ARG A 128 3.55 6.58 -13.27
CA ARG A 128 4.95 6.41 -13.71
C ARG A 128 5.42 4.97 -13.48
N TYR A 129 5.18 4.41 -12.29
CA TYR A 129 5.59 3.05 -11.96
C TYR A 129 4.98 2.02 -12.91
N ILE A 130 3.69 2.15 -13.23
CA ILE A 130 3.01 1.29 -14.22
C ILE A 130 3.63 1.44 -15.61
N LYS A 131 3.91 2.67 -16.05
CA LYS A 131 4.51 2.92 -17.36
C LYS A 131 5.89 2.30 -17.52
N GLU A 132 6.68 2.21 -16.45
CA GLU A 132 8.00 1.54 -16.46
C GLU A 132 7.90 0.00 -16.59
N LYS A 133 6.68 -0.56 -16.63
CA LYS A 133 6.41 -2.01 -16.70
C LYS A 133 5.73 -2.46 -17.99
N VAL A 134 5.35 -1.51 -18.85
CA VAL A 134 4.82 -1.74 -20.21
C VAL A 134 5.97 -1.65 -21.20
#